data_AF-A0A426Y0C1-F1
#
_entry.id   AF-A0A426Y0C1-F1
#
_cell.length_a   1.000
_cell.length_b   1.000
_cell.length_c   1.000
_cell.angle_alpha   90.00
_cell.angle_beta   90.00
_cell.angle_gamma   90.00
#
_symmetry.space_group_name_H-M   'P 1'
#
loop_
_entity.id
_entity.type
_entity.pdbx_description
1 polymer ?
#
loop_
_entity_poly.entity_id
_entity_poly.type
_entity_poly.pdbx_seq_one_letter_code
_entity_poly.pdbx_strand_id
1 'polypeptide(L)'
;PLRNNYLHQPTAAQVSAPRANGAFRQVYATIDGRYVGGHIPFPVIYPSAINSFFWSPVAAIGAFDMPSYDLDLTPFLSLMLDGRPHDIGLGVRSALPHWLVNANLHLWVDYWSDAVQAGPVEYFAPAIQMNRNAEWHNPDGQSEIGAEGRERFSGWVSWSRGNLTTEVQHKMKLRSQVQVQNRGAVTQIDFVLKERTMVTLMRRNQWLARAQAVLDAPMQVQTAIVNAEGGPAMQKTRLFHQLMEQVSLSGAQAGATTTRELTDRQDAEGSSLVGGGWGSGSSRSSYQYRDGSRCYSRNVATAGGAVIQDRKASCFAMADDA
;
A
#
# COMPACT_ATOMS: atom_id res chain seq x y z
N PRO A 1 11.66 24.82 -15.98
CA PRO A 1 10.64 25.78 -15.49
C PRO A 1 9.23 25.29 -15.81
N LEU A 2 8.71 24.39 -14.96
CA LEU A 2 7.35 23.86 -15.09
C LEU A 2 6.39 24.87 -14.44
N ARG A 3 5.51 25.47 -15.25
CA ARG A 3 4.53 26.45 -14.79
C ARG A 3 3.43 25.74 -13.99
N ASN A 4 3.34 26.10 -12.72
CA ASN A 4 2.33 25.65 -11.75
C ASN A 4 0.99 26.35 -12.04
N ASN A 5 0.06 25.66 -12.69
CA ASN A 5 -1.34 26.11 -12.82
C ASN A 5 -2.29 25.36 -11.86
N TYR A 6 -1.77 24.63 -10.87
CA TYR A 6 -2.58 23.85 -9.92
C TYR A 6 -3.22 24.67 -8.78
N LEU A 7 -3.07 26.00 -8.74
CA LEU A 7 -3.52 26.82 -7.61
C LEU A 7 -4.85 27.57 -7.81
N HIS A 8 -5.56 27.36 -8.91
CA HIS A 8 -6.87 27.97 -9.13
C HIS A 8 -7.89 26.96 -9.64
N GLN A 9 -8.40 26.11 -8.74
CA GLN A 9 -9.75 25.59 -8.86
C GLN A 9 -10.55 25.95 -7.59
N PRO A 10 -11.74 26.58 -7.72
CA PRO A 10 -12.61 26.84 -6.59
C PRO A 10 -13.06 25.50 -5.98
N THR A 11 -12.97 25.42 -4.66
CA THR A 11 -13.49 24.33 -3.82
C THR A 11 -15.02 24.28 -3.90
N ALA A 12 -15.54 23.63 -4.93
CA ALA A 12 -16.93 23.19 -5.00
C ALA A 12 -17.03 21.92 -5.84
N ALA A 13 -16.31 20.87 -5.44
CA ALA A 13 -16.66 19.53 -5.89
C ALA A 13 -17.90 19.09 -5.11
N GLN A 14 -19.09 19.41 -5.64
CA GLN A 14 -20.28 18.63 -5.34
C GLN A 14 -20.03 17.21 -5.84
N VAL A 15 -19.42 16.37 -5.00
CA VAL A 15 -19.37 14.92 -5.21
C VAL A 15 -20.70 14.35 -4.76
N SER A 16 -21.77 14.69 -5.48
CA SER A 16 -22.99 13.88 -5.49
C SER A 16 -22.83 12.79 -6.55
N ALA A 17 -21.88 11.88 -6.33
CA ALA A 17 -21.85 10.61 -7.04
C ALA A 17 -22.48 9.55 -6.10
N PRO A 18 -23.70 9.08 -6.38
CA PRO A 18 -24.33 8.05 -5.57
C PRO A 18 -23.53 6.76 -5.73
N ARG A 19 -22.93 6.31 -4.62
CA ARG A 19 -21.95 5.21 -4.45
C ARG A 19 -20.50 5.64 -4.65
N ALA A 20 -19.93 6.28 -3.62
CA ALA A 20 -18.51 6.11 -3.38
C ALA A 20 -18.24 4.60 -3.31
N ASN A 21 -17.35 4.07 -4.15
CA ASN A 21 -17.03 2.64 -4.23
C ASN A 21 -16.40 2.06 -2.95
N GLY A 22 -16.50 2.78 -1.82
CA GLY A 22 -15.93 2.45 -0.54
C GLY A 22 -14.41 2.64 -0.51
N ALA A 23 -13.78 2.15 0.54
CA ALA A 23 -12.33 2.16 0.70
C ALA A 23 -11.58 1.14 -0.18
N PHE A 24 -12.28 0.17 -0.77
CA PHE A 24 -11.64 -0.87 -1.58
C PHE A 24 -11.26 -0.38 -2.98
N ARG A 25 -9.98 -0.49 -3.33
CA ARG A 25 -9.46 -0.37 -4.70
C ARG A 25 -8.51 -1.54 -4.93
N GLN A 26 -8.41 -2.02 -6.17
CA GLN A 26 -7.38 -2.98 -6.55
C GLN A 26 -6.72 -2.52 -7.84
N VAL A 27 -5.42 -2.24 -7.79
CA VAL A 27 -4.61 -2.06 -8.99
C VAL A 27 -4.26 -3.43 -9.54
N TYR A 28 -4.38 -3.65 -10.85
CA TYR A 28 -4.13 -4.96 -11.46
C TYR A 28 -3.53 -4.84 -12.85
N ALA A 29 -2.95 -5.95 -13.32
CA ALA A 29 -2.45 -6.07 -14.69
C ALA A 29 -3.16 -7.21 -15.45
N THR A 30 -3.10 -7.13 -16.77
CA THR A 30 -3.55 -8.18 -17.68
C THR A 30 -2.53 -8.43 -18.79
N ILE A 31 -2.46 -9.68 -19.27
CA ILE A 31 -1.78 -10.05 -20.52
C ILE A 31 -2.88 -10.55 -21.48
N ASP A 32 -3.03 -9.88 -22.63
CA ASP A 32 -4.08 -10.16 -23.63
C ASP A 32 -5.48 -10.25 -23.01
N GLY A 33 -5.78 -9.30 -22.12
CA GLY A 33 -7.04 -9.23 -21.37
C GLY A 33 -7.19 -10.24 -20.22
N ARG A 34 -6.27 -11.19 -20.05
CA ARG A 34 -6.27 -12.13 -18.93
C ARG A 34 -5.62 -11.51 -17.70
N TYR A 35 -6.31 -11.53 -16.56
CA TYR A 35 -5.76 -11.06 -15.28
C TYR A 35 -4.51 -11.84 -14.85
N VAL A 36 -3.47 -11.15 -14.40
CA VAL A 36 -2.18 -11.76 -14.01
C VAL A 36 -1.72 -11.37 -12.60
N GLY A 37 -2.62 -10.78 -11.81
CA GLY A 37 -2.37 -10.37 -10.43
C GLY A 37 -2.75 -8.92 -10.17
N GLY A 38 -2.82 -8.55 -8.89
CA GLY A 38 -3.14 -7.19 -8.48
C GLY A 38 -3.12 -7.00 -6.97
N HIS A 39 -2.89 -5.75 -6.55
CA HIS A 39 -2.69 -5.36 -5.16
C HIS A 39 -3.74 -4.33 -4.73
N ILE A 40 -4.01 -4.26 -3.43
CA ILE A 40 -4.74 -3.14 -2.84
C ILE A 40 -3.72 -2.05 -2.53
N PRO A 41 -3.90 -0.82 -3.05
CA PRO A 41 -2.92 0.22 -2.83
C PRO A 41 -2.90 0.68 -1.36
N PHE A 42 -1.70 0.92 -0.85
CA PHE A 42 -1.46 1.60 0.42
C PHE A 42 -2.16 2.98 0.45
N PRO A 43 -2.80 3.37 1.57
CA PRO A 43 -3.52 4.64 1.65
C PRO A 43 -2.56 5.83 1.76
N VAL A 44 -2.08 6.34 0.62
CA VAL A 44 -1.25 7.55 0.55
C VAL A 44 -2.08 8.77 0.95
N ILE A 45 -1.58 9.54 1.92
CA ILE A 45 -2.22 10.76 2.42
C ILE A 45 -1.48 11.98 1.86
N TYR A 46 -2.15 12.79 1.04
CA TYR A 46 -1.53 13.98 0.47
C TYR A 46 -1.35 15.09 1.52
N PRO A 47 -0.31 15.94 1.39
CA PRO A 47 -0.18 17.13 2.22
C PRO A 47 -1.43 18.00 2.06
N SER A 48 -2.06 18.36 3.17
CA SER A 48 -3.36 19.03 3.35
C SER A 48 -4.57 18.14 3.61
N ALA A 49 -4.50 16.83 3.36
CA ALA A 49 -5.60 15.92 3.68
C ALA A 49 -5.70 15.69 5.20
N ILE A 50 -6.91 15.36 5.67
CA ILE A 50 -7.26 15.11 7.08
C ILE A 50 -7.11 16.34 7.98
N ASN A 51 -5.88 16.85 8.13
CA ASN A 51 -5.56 18.11 8.79
C ASN A 51 -4.27 18.69 8.19
N SER A 52 -4.33 19.90 7.65
CA SER A 52 -3.18 20.53 6.96
C SER A 52 -2.00 20.83 7.88
N PHE A 53 -2.21 20.95 9.18
CA PHE A 53 -1.17 21.30 10.16
C PHE A 53 -0.31 20.11 10.58
N PHE A 54 -0.63 18.88 10.14
CA PHE A 54 0.20 17.69 10.40
C PHE A 54 1.47 17.65 9.56
N TRP A 55 1.40 18.22 8.35
CA TRP A 55 2.28 17.87 7.24
C TRP A 55 3.45 18.84 7.01
N SER A 56 3.79 19.65 8.03
CA SER A 56 4.87 20.62 7.94
C SER A 56 5.83 20.51 9.13
N PRO A 57 7.15 20.32 8.91
CA PRO A 57 7.84 20.17 7.61
C PRO A 57 7.91 18.72 7.10
N VAL A 58 7.29 17.75 7.80
CA VAL A 58 7.33 16.31 7.44
C VAL A 58 6.00 15.90 6.84
N ALA A 59 6.02 15.40 5.60
CA ALA A 59 4.83 14.92 4.91
C ALA A 59 4.41 13.51 5.36
N ALA A 60 3.26 13.04 4.88
CA ALA A 60 2.79 11.70 5.19
C ALA A 60 3.61 10.60 4.50
N ILE A 61 3.52 9.37 5.01
CA ILE A 61 4.14 8.18 4.42
C ILE A 61 3.72 8.06 2.96
N GLY A 62 4.71 7.95 2.07
CA GLY A 62 4.51 7.77 0.63
C GLY A 62 3.99 9.01 -0.14
N ALA A 63 3.84 10.17 0.51
CA ALA A 63 3.29 11.36 -0.14
C ALA A 63 4.13 11.88 -1.33
N PHE A 64 5.45 11.70 -1.26
CA PHE A 64 6.38 12.09 -2.33
C PHE A 64 7.03 10.89 -3.04
N ASP A 65 6.86 9.68 -2.50
CA ASP A 65 7.41 8.43 -3.03
C ASP A 65 6.36 7.34 -2.83
N MET A 66 5.42 7.26 -3.77
CA MET A 66 4.28 6.35 -3.66
C MET A 66 4.73 4.89 -3.79
N PRO A 67 4.17 3.96 -3.00
CA PRO A 67 4.53 2.55 -3.11
C PRO A 67 4.27 1.99 -4.51
N SER A 68 5.22 1.20 -5.00
CA SER A 68 5.08 0.38 -6.21
C SER A 68 4.72 -1.06 -5.84
N TYR A 69 4.06 -1.77 -6.74
CA TYR A 69 3.58 -3.14 -6.48
C TYR A 69 4.12 -4.08 -7.55
N ASP A 70 4.79 -5.15 -7.11
CA ASP A 70 5.45 -6.10 -8.01
C ASP A 70 4.55 -7.30 -8.32
N LEU A 71 4.36 -7.58 -9.61
CA LEU A 71 3.69 -8.77 -10.12
C LEU A 71 4.70 -9.69 -10.79
N ASP A 72 4.78 -10.94 -10.34
CA ASP A 72 5.63 -11.95 -10.98
C ASP A 72 4.89 -12.58 -12.16
N LEU A 73 5.30 -12.19 -13.37
CA LEU A 73 4.72 -12.66 -14.63
C LEU A 73 5.35 -13.98 -15.13
N THR A 74 6.36 -14.52 -14.44
CA THR A 74 7.06 -15.76 -14.83
C THR A 74 6.11 -16.94 -15.05
N PRO A 75 5.07 -17.18 -14.21
CA PRO A 75 4.12 -18.26 -14.44
C PRO A 75 3.35 -18.14 -15.77
N PHE A 76 3.29 -16.96 -16.37
CA PHE A 76 2.52 -16.67 -17.58
C PHE A 76 3.36 -16.60 -18.86
N LEU A 77 4.66 -16.89 -18.80
CA LEU A 77 5.55 -16.79 -19.97
C LEU A 77 5.05 -17.59 -21.17
N SER A 78 4.34 -18.71 -20.99
CA SER A 78 3.77 -19.47 -22.11
C SER A 78 2.71 -18.71 -22.90
N LEU A 79 2.14 -17.64 -22.36
CA LEU A 79 1.21 -16.76 -23.06
C LEU A 79 1.93 -15.71 -23.92
N MET A 80 3.23 -15.46 -23.68
CA MET A 80 3.99 -14.34 -24.27
C MET A 80 5.14 -14.78 -25.19
N LEU A 81 5.36 -16.09 -25.34
CA LEU A 81 6.50 -16.65 -26.07
C LEU A 81 6.12 -17.19 -27.47
N ASP A 82 5.03 -16.68 -28.07
CA ASP A 82 4.53 -17.14 -29.38
C ASP A 82 5.05 -16.30 -30.57
N GLY A 83 5.87 -15.28 -30.28
CA GLY A 83 6.46 -14.38 -31.29
C GLY A 83 5.47 -13.34 -31.84
N ARG A 84 4.29 -13.18 -31.24
CA ARG A 84 3.28 -12.20 -31.66
C ARG A 84 3.30 -10.96 -30.77
N PRO A 85 2.72 -9.84 -31.23
CA PRO A 85 2.43 -8.72 -30.34
C PRO A 85 1.45 -9.13 -29.24
N HIS A 86 1.69 -8.65 -28.02
CA HIS A 86 0.84 -8.88 -26.85
C HIS A 86 0.43 -7.54 -26.22
N ASP A 87 -0.77 -7.53 -25.64
CA ASP A 87 -1.31 -6.37 -24.93
C ASP A 87 -1.09 -6.51 -23.42
N ILE A 88 -0.30 -5.60 -22.84
CA ILE A 88 -0.18 -5.45 -21.39
C ILE A 88 -1.17 -4.37 -20.95
N GLY A 89 -2.21 -4.79 -20.24
CA GLY A 89 -3.22 -3.91 -19.68
C GLY A 89 -2.94 -3.58 -18.22
N LEU A 90 -3.25 -2.35 -17.81
CA LEU A 90 -3.23 -1.91 -16.42
C LEU A 90 -4.61 -1.35 -16.08
N GLY A 91 -5.11 -1.63 -14.88
CA GLY A 91 -6.43 -1.17 -14.48
C GLY A 91 -6.58 -1.00 -12.97
N VAL A 92 -7.65 -0.32 -12.59
CA VAL A 92 -8.03 -0.12 -11.18
C VAL A 92 -9.48 -0.54 -10.98
N ARG A 93 -9.72 -1.60 -10.21
CA ARG A 93 -11.07 -2.02 -9.84
C ARG A 93 -11.65 -1.07 -8.81
N SER A 94 -12.96 -0.87 -8.90
CA SER A 94 -13.71 0.03 -8.00
C SER A 94 -13.21 1.48 -8.05
N ALA A 95 -12.54 1.91 -9.12
CA ALA A 95 -11.93 3.22 -9.25
C ALA A 95 -12.92 4.40 -9.08
N LEU A 96 -12.35 5.56 -8.72
CA LEU A 96 -12.96 6.87 -8.96
C LEU A 96 -12.75 7.26 -10.44
N PRO A 97 -13.38 8.31 -11.00
CA PRO A 97 -13.44 8.52 -12.46
C PRO A 97 -12.08 8.57 -13.20
N HIS A 98 -10.97 8.84 -12.52
CA HIS A 98 -9.63 8.77 -13.11
C HIS A 98 -8.60 8.27 -12.11
N TRP A 99 -7.61 7.52 -12.60
CA TRP A 99 -6.42 7.07 -11.88
C TRP A 99 -5.22 7.19 -12.83
N LEU A 100 -4.11 7.75 -12.34
CA LEU A 100 -2.84 7.74 -13.07
C LEU A 100 -2.07 6.50 -12.65
N VAL A 101 -1.69 5.67 -13.62
CA VAL A 101 -0.95 4.43 -13.40
C VAL A 101 0.18 4.37 -14.41
N ASN A 102 1.34 3.93 -13.96
CA ASN A 102 2.48 3.60 -14.81
C ASN A 102 3.03 2.24 -14.37
N ALA A 103 3.80 1.57 -15.22
CA ALA A 103 4.46 0.31 -14.91
C ALA A 103 5.81 0.23 -15.60
N ASN A 104 6.71 -0.56 -15.01
CA ASN A 104 7.95 -0.98 -15.64
C ASN A 104 7.89 -2.50 -15.85
N LEU A 105 8.28 -2.96 -17.03
CA LEU A 105 8.42 -4.39 -17.31
C LEU A 105 9.90 -4.78 -17.20
N HIS A 106 10.21 -5.67 -16.27
CA HIS A 106 11.56 -6.22 -16.11
C HIS A 106 11.62 -7.64 -16.68
N LEU A 107 12.69 -7.94 -17.42
CA LEU A 107 12.88 -9.21 -18.12
C LEU A 107 14.29 -9.75 -17.83
N TRP A 108 14.39 -11.07 -17.75
CA TRP A 108 15.67 -11.78 -17.75
C TRP A 108 15.81 -12.55 -19.06
N VAL A 109 16.95 -12.38 -19.72
CA VAL A 109 17.24 -13.03 -21.01
C VAL A 109 18.19 -14.21 -20.80
N ASP A 110 17.90 -15.33 -21.45
CA ASP A 110 18.81 -16.48 -21.48
C ASP A 110 19.77 -16.38 -22.66
N TYR A 111 20.99 -15.90 -22.41
CA TYR A 111 22.03 -15.72 -23.44
C TYR A 111 22.55 -17.01 -24.07
N TRP A 112 22.23 -18.17 -23.51
CA TRP A 112 22.74 -19.47 -23.96
C TRP A 112 21.71 -20.30 -24.72
N SER A 113 20.53 -19.74 -24.98
CA SER A 113 19.48 -20.38 -25.77
C SER A 113 18.95 -19.40 -26.81
N ASP A 114 18.69 -19.90 -28.03
CA ASP A 114 18.03 -19.08 -29.07
C ASP A 114 16.56 -18.78 -28.71
N ALA A 115 15.93 -19.65 -27.91
CA ALA A 115 14.58 -19.45 -27.39
C ALA A 115 14.40 -20.16 -26.04
N VAL A 116 13.53 -19.62 -25.20
CA VAL A 116 13.04 -20.28 -23.99
C VAL A 116 11.68 -20.92 -24.27
N GLN A 117 11.40 -22.04 -23.62
CA GLN A 117 10.10 -22.71 -23.72
C GLN A 117 9.36 -22.57 -22.39
N ALA A 118 8.04 -22.41 -22.43
CA ALA A 118 7.23 -22.39 -21.23
C ALA A 118 5.97 -23.23 -21.41
N GLY A 119 5.44 -23.73 -20.30
CA GLY A 119 4.31 -24.65 -20.28
C GLY A 119 3.00 -24.06 -19.78
N PRO A 120 1.94 -24.90 -19.75
CA PRO A 120 0.62 -24.46 -19.35
C PRO A 120 0.60 -23.87 -17.94
N VAL A 121 -0.25 -22.86 -17.78
CA VAL A 121 -0.42 -22.10 -16.53
C VAL A 121 -1.52 -22.75 -15.69
N GLU A 122 -1.20 -23.27 -14.50
CA GLU A 122 -2.20 -23.50 -13.46
C GLU A 122 -2.73 -22.13 -13.03
N TYR A 123 -4.03 -21.90 -13.18
CA TYR A 123 -4.63 -20.59 -12.99
C TYR A 123 -5.78 -20.66 -11.99
N PHE A 124 -5.60 -20.00 -10.85
CA PHE A 124 -6.62 -19.85 -9.84
C PHE A 124 -6.68 -18.39 -9.38
N ALA A 125 -7.68 -17.65 -9.86
CA ALA A 125 -7.95 -16.27 -9.46
C ALA A 125 -9.47 -16.03 -9.38
N PRO A 126 -10.15 -16.57 -8.36
CA PRO A 126 -11.56 -16.29 -8.13
C PRO A 126 -11.80 -14.80 -7.86
N ALA A 127 -13.05 -14.36 -8.01
CA ALA A 127 -13.43 -13.01 -7.62
C ALA A 127 -13.16 -12.77 -6.12
N ILE A 128 -12.69 -11.57 -5.79
CA ILE A 128 -12.48 -11.14 -4.41
C ILE A 128 -13.81 -11.16 -3.67
N GLN A 129 -13.83 -11.81 -2.50
CA GLN A 129 -14.99 -11.85 -1.63
C GLN A 129 -15.09 -10.51 -0.91
N MET A 130 -16.21 -9.80 -1.06
CA MET A 130 -16.44 -8.51 -0.42
C MET A 130 -17.73 -8.53 0.39
N ASN A 131 -17.67 -8.04 1.62
CA ASN A 131 -18.84 -7.71 2.43
C ASN A 131 -18.91 -6.19 2.61
N ARG A 132 -20.11 -5.63 2.48
CA ARG A 132 -20.35 -4.18 2.59
C ARG A 132 -21.61 -3.99 3.42
N ASN A 133 -21.44 -3.41 4.61
CA ASN A 133 -22.53 -3.13 5.53
C ASN A 133 -22.54 -1.62 5.79
N ALA A 134 -23.71 -1.00 5.81
CA ALA A 134 -23.84 0.42 6.10
C ALA A 134 -25.20 0.70 6.73
N GLU A 135 -25.20 1.47 7.80
CA GLU A 135 -26.38 1.88 8.55
C GLU A 135 -26.23 3.36 8.89
N TRP A 136 -27.06 4.21 8.28
CA TRP A 136 -26.96 5.67 8.41
C TRP A 136 -28.31 6.27 8.79
N HIS A 137 -28.28 7.17 9.76
CA HIS A 137 -29.41 7.94 10.25
C HIS A 137 -28.99 9.42 10.38
N ASN A 138 -29.34 10.23 9.37
CA ASN A 138 -28.87 11.62 9.25
C ASN A 138 -27.31 11.67 9.19
N PRO A 139 -26.55 12.56 9.86
CA PRO A 139 -25.09 12.53 9.73
C PRO A 139 -24.45 11.38 10.51
N ASP A 140 -25.19 10.69 11.37
CA ASP A 140 -24.67 9.61 12.21
C ASP A 140 -24.88 8.26 11.55
N GLY A 141 -24.00 7.31 11.85
CA GLY A 141 -24.07 5.99 11.29
C GLY A 141 -22.74 5.28 11.25
N GLN A 142 -22.72 4.15 10.56
CA GLN A 142 -21.54 3.33 10.39
C GLN A 142 -21.52 2.70 9.01
N SER A 143 -20.32 2.45 8.51
CA SER A 143 -20.10 1.61 7.35
C SER A 143 -18.89 0.73 7.54
N GLU A 144 -18.98 -0.52 7.11
CA GLU A 144 -17.90 -1.48 7.11
C GLU A 144 -17.74 -2.10 5.72
N ILE A 145 -16.50 -2.23 5.30
CA ILE A 145 -16.09 -2.96 4.10
C ILE A 145 -15.00 -3.94 4.51
N GLY A 146 -15.24 -5.21 4.27
CA GLY A 146 -14.20 -6.23 4.27
C GLY A 146 -14.00 -6.76 2.84
N ALA A 147 -12.76 -7.07 2.52
CA ALA A 147 -12.43 -7.78 1.31
C ALA A 147 -11.39 -8.87 1.61
N GLU A 148 -11.58 -10.05 1.04
CA GLU A 148 -10.62 -11.15 1.12
C GLU A 148 -10.44 -11.79 -0.25
N GLY A 149 -9.17 -11.97 -0.65
CA GLY A 149 -8.80 -12.52 -1.93
C GLY A 149 -7.69 -13.54 -1.78
N ARG A 150 -7.74 -14.59 -2.59
CA ARG A 150 -6.66 -15.56 -2.75
C ARG A 150 -6.51 -15.91 -4.21
N GLU A 151 -5.28 -15.88 -4.68
CA GLU A 151 -4.92 -16.31 -6.03
C GLU A 151 -3.67 -17.19 -5.99
N ARG A 152 -3.56 -18.02 -7.02
CA ARG A 152 -2.46 -18.96 -7.24
C ARG A 152 -2.23 -19.11 -8.73
N PHE A 153 -0.98 -18.92 -9.13
CA PHE A 153 -0.52 -19.10 -10.50
C PHE A 153 0.69 -20.03 -10.49
N SER A 154 0.76 -20.97 -11.43
CA SER A 154 1.94 -21.83 -11.57
C SER A 154 2.25 -22.06 -13.04
N GLY A 155 3.51 -21.93 -13.43
CA GLY A 155 3.95 -22.18 -14.79
C GLY A 155 5.41 -22.61 -14.80
N TRP A 156 5.78 -23.46 -15.76
CA TRP A 156 7.16 -23.90 -15.93
C TRP A 156 7.84 -23.22 -17.10
N VAL A 157 9.14 -23.02 -16.97
CA VAL A 157 10.02 -22.43 -17.97
C VAL A 157 11.24 -23.32 -18.12
N SER A 158 11.58 -23.66 -19.35
CA SER A 158 12.80 -24.40 -19.72
C SER A 158 13.74 -23.47 -20.45
N TRP A 159 14.95 -23.34 -19.89
CA TRP A 159 16.04 -22.54 -20.43
C TRP A 159 17.38 -23.29 -20.29
N SER A 160 18.49 -22.65 -20.66
CA SER A 160 19.85 -23.25 -20.70
C SER A 160 20.33 -23.93 -19.42
N ARG A 161 19.78 -23.58 -18.24
CA ARG A 161 20.14 -24.16 -16.93
C ARG A 161 19.09 -25.15 -16.40
N GLY A 162 18.17 -25.56 -17.27
CA GLY A 162 17.15 -26.56 -17.00
C GLY A 162 15.73 -25.99 -16.85
N ASN A 163 14.81 -26.88 -16.51
CA ASN A 163 13.40 -26.59 -16.33
C ASN A 163 13.09 -26.26 -14.86
N LEU A 164 12.47 -25.11 -14.62
CA LEU A 164 11.97 -24.67 -13.32
C LEU A 164 10.48 -24.33 -13.40
N THR A 165 9.75 -24.65 -12.33
CA THR A 165 8.37 -24.22 -12.15
C THR A 165 8.34 -23.07 -11.14
N THR A 166 7.68 -21.98 -11.49
CA THR A 166 7.44 -20.84 -10.61
C THR A 166 5.98 -20.88 -10.17
N GLU A 167 5.76 -20.90 -8.86
CA GLU A 167 4.44 -20.84 -8.24
C GLU A 167 4.30 -19.55 -7.44
N VAL A 168 3.31 -18.74 -7.77
CA VAL A 168 2.96 -17.50 -7.06
C VAL A 168 1.66 -17.73 -6.32
N GLN A 169 1.66 -17.54 -5.01
CA GLN A 169 0.46 -17.49 -4.19
C GLN A 169 0.33 -16.09 -3.59
N HIS A 170 -0.81 -15.45 -3.79
CA HIS A 170 -1.08 -14.15 -3.20
C HIS A 170 -2.38 -14.19 -2.39
N LYS A 171 -2.34 -13.58 -1.20
CA LYS A 171 -3.47 -13.44 -0.29
C LYS A 171 -3.59 -11.98 0.12
N MET A 172 -4.80 -11.44 0.06
CA MET A 172 -5.09 -10.09 0.52
C MET A 172 -6.26 -10.09 1.49
N LYS A 173 -6.21 -9.19 2.45
CA LYS A 173 -7.30 -8.89 3.37
C LYS A 173 -7.37 -7.39 3.63
N LEU A 174 -8.55 -6.82 3.42
CA LEU A 174 -8.86 -5.44 3.72
C LEU A 174 -9.97 -5.40 4.76
N ARG A 175 -9.86 -4.48 5.71
CA ARG A 175 -10.98 -4.03 6.53
C ARG A 175 -10.98 -2.52 6.59
N SER A 176 -12.13 -1.91 6.37
CA SER A 176 -12.35 -0.48 6.56
C SER A 176 -13.66 -0.29 7.30
N GLN A 177 -13.61 0.44 8.40
CA GLN A 177 -14.75 0.82 9.20
C GLN A 177 -14.77 2.33 9.36
N VAL A 178 -15.93 2.93 9.19
CA VAL A 178 -16.20 4.35 9.46
C VAL A 178 -17.38 4.39 10.40
N GLN A 179 -17.26 5.19 11.45
CA GLN A 179 -18.32 5.44 12.41
C GLN A 179 -18.43 6.93 12.67
N VAL A 180 -19.65 7.45 12.60
CA VAL A 180 -19.97 8.85 12.86
C VAL A 180 -21.06 8.91 13.93
N GLN A 181 -20.83 9.75 14.93
CA GLN A 181 -21.70 9.90 16.09
C GLN A 181 -21.86 11.37 16.46
N ASN A 182 -22.77 11.63 17.41
CA ASN A 182 -23.00 12.95 18.00
C ASN A 182 -23.40 13.98 16.95
N ARG A 183 -24.34 13.63 16.07
CA ARG A 183 -24.83 14.48 14.97
C ARG A 183 -23.69 14.95 14.05
N GLY A 184 -22.77 14.05 13.72
CA GLY A 184 -21.60 14.35 12.87
C GLY A 184 -20.41 14.94 13.62
N ALA A 185 -20.50 15.17 14.93
CA ALA A 185 -19.43 15.82 15.68
C ALA A 185 -18.23 14.90 15.93
N VAL A 186 -18.41 13.59 15.96
CA VAL A 186 -17.34 12.61 16.19
C VAL A 186 -17.27 11.64 15.02
N THR A 187 -16.08 11.47 14.45
CA THR A 187 -15.83 10.45 13.42
C THR A 187 -14.64 9.60 13.81
N GLN A 188 -14.79 8.28 13.67
CA GLN A 188 -13.72 7.31 13.82
C GLN A 188 -13.61 6.47 12.54
N ILE A 189 -12.39 6.33 12.05
CA ILE A 189 -12.06 5.55 10.86
C ILE A 189 -10.97 4.56 11.27
N ASP A 190 -11.21 3.29 11.01
CA ASP A 190 -10.26 2.21 11.19
C ASP A 190 -10.06 1.50 9.86
N PHE A 191 -8.82 1.40 9.39
CA PHE A 191 -8.44 0.77 8.14
C PHE A 191 -7.27 -0.19 8.40
N VAL A 192 -7.37 -1.40 7.85
CA VAL A 192 -6.32 -2.41 7.94
C VAL A 192 -6.20 -3.10 6.59
N LEU A 193 -5.02 -2.98 5.98
CA LEU A 193 -4.63 -3.75 4.80
C LEU A 193 -3.56 -4.75 5.19
N LYS A 194 -3.76 -6.03 4.84
CA LYS A 194 -2.76 -7.08 4.96
C LYS A 194 -2.63 -7.84 3.65
N GLU A 195 -1.41 -7.97 3.16
CA GLU A 195 -1.11 -8.80 2.00
C GLU A 195 0.03 -9.77 2.30
N ARG A 196 -0.03 -10.94 1.66
CA ARG A 196 1.07 -11.90 1.64
C ARG A 196 1.21 -12.47 0.24
N THR A 197 2.38 -12.28 -0.35
CA THR A 197 2.79 -12.92 -1.61
C THR A 197 3.87 -13.93 -1.31
N MET A 198 3.75 -15.13 -1.88
CA MET A 198 4.74 -16.19 -1.79
C MET A 198 5.07 -16.66 -3.20
N VAL A 199 6.33 -16.53 -3.59
CA VAL A 199 6.87 -17.06 -4.84
C VAL A 199 7.74 -18.27 -4.48
N THR A 200 7.40 -19.44 -5.01
CA THR A 200 8.16 -20.67 -4.81
C THR A 200 8.72 -21.15 -6.14
N LEU A 201 10.04 -21.31 -6.19
CA LEU A 201 10.74 -21.92 -7.32
C LEU A 201 10.87 -23.42 -7.06
N MET A 202 10.50 -24.24 -8.04
CA MET A 202 10.50 -25.69 -7.94
C MET A 202 11.25 -26.35 -9.10
N ARG A 203 11.84 -27.50 -8.82
CA ARG A 203 12.43 -28.41 -9.81
C ARG A 203 12.04 -29.84 -9.44
N ARG A 204 11.40 -30.56 -10.36
CA ARG A 204 10.95 -31.95 -10.14
C ARG A 204 10.15 -32.11 -8.82
N ASN A 205 9.21 -31.20 -8.56
CA ASN A 205 8.39 -31.12 -7.34
C ASN A 205 9.16 -30.91 -6.02
N GLN A 206 10.44 -30.56 -6.08
CA GLN A 206 11.20 -30.10 -4.92
C GLN A 206 11.37 -28.58 -5.01
N TRP A 207 11.05 -27.86 -3.94
CA TRP A 207 11.29 -26.43 -3.88
C TRP A 207 12.80 -26.16 -3.78
N LEU A 208 13.28 -25.15 -4.51
CA LEU A 208 14.68 -24.72 -4.52
C LEU A 208 14.86 -23.43 -3.73
N ALA A 209 13.94 -22.49 -3.92
CA ALA A 209 13.95 -21.20 -3.27
C ALA A 209 12.51 -20.72 -3.05
N ARG A 210 12.34 -19.88 -2.03
CA ARG A 210 11.08 -19.23 -1.73
C ARG A 210 11.33 -17.78 -1.36
N ALA A 211 10.58 -16.89 -1.99
CA ALA A 211 10.44 -15.51 -1.57
C ALA A 211 9.06 -15.32 -0.93
N GLN A 212 9.00 -14.67 0.23
CA GLN A 212 7.74 -14.29 0.85
C GLN A 212 7.77 -12.80 1.19
N ALA A 213 6.84 -12.06 0.63
CA ALA A 213 6.58 -10.66 0.97
C ALA A 213 5.31 -10.59 1.83
N VAL A 214 5.37 -9.84 2.92
CA VAL A 214 4.24 -9.54 3.81
C VAL A 214 4.14 -8.04 3.97
N LEU A 215 2.95 -7.50 3.75
CA LEU A 215 2.62 -6.09 3.96
C LEU A 215 1.52 -5.99 5.02
N ASP A 216 1.69 -5.11 6.01
CA ASP A 216 0.67 -4.72 6.99
C ASP A 216 0.62 -3.20 7.07
N ALA A 217 -0.53 -2.63 6.76
CA ALA A 217 -0.74 -1.19 6.70
C ALA A 217 -2.01 -0.77 7.45
N PRO A 218 -1.94 -0.65 8.78
CA PRO A 218 -3.02 -0.09 9.57
C PRO A 218 -3.03 1.44 9.50
N MET A 219 -4.23 2.01 9.49
CA MET A 219 -4.46 3.45 9.58
C MET A 219 -5.69 3.71 10.45
N GLN A 220 -5.59 4.69 11.34
CA GLN A 220 -6.69 5.13 12.20
C GLN A 220 -6.82 6.64 12.16
N VAL A 221 -8.04 7.14 12.02
CA VAL A 221 -8.33 8.58 12.06
C VAL A 221 -9.46 8.82 13.05
N GLN A 222 -9.29 9.81 13.91
CA GLN A 222 -10.32 10.26 14.83
C GLN A 222 -10.49 11.76 14.71
N THR A 223 -11.73 12.23 14.54
CA THR A 223 -12.06 13.65 14.56
C THR A 223 -13.14 13.93 15.58
N ALA A 224 -13.04 15.08 16.26
CA ALA A 224 -14.05 15.56 17.20
C ALA A 224 -14.23 17.07 17.08
N ILE A 225 -15.46 17.54 16.92
CA ILE A 225 -15.81 18.97 17.00
C ILE A 225 -15.98 19.33 18.47
N VAL A 226 -15.22 20.34 18.92
CA VAL A 226 -15.25 20.86 20.28
C VAL A 226 -15.64 22.33 20.23
N ASN A 227 -16.73 22.68 20.91
CA ASN A 227 -17.17 24.07 21.07
C ASN A 227 -16.57 24.62 22.37
N ALA A 228 -15.79 25.71 22.28
CA ALA A 228 -15.37 26.45 23.46
C ALA A 228 -16.48 27.44 23.85
N GLU A 229 -16.77 27.61 25.14
CA GLU A 229 -17.72 28.63 25.60
C GLU A 229 -17.27 30.02 25.17
N GLY A 230 -18.11 30.73 24.41
CA GLY A 230 -17.79 32.06 23.85
C GLY A 230 -16.70 32.07 22.78
N GLY A 231 -16.17 30.90 22.37
CA GLY A 231 -15.13 30.76 21.36
C GLY A 231 -15.63 30.05 20.10
N PRO A 232 -14.81 30.05 19.02
CA PRO A 232 -15.17 29.33 17.81
C PRO A 232 -15.10 27.81 18.00
N ALA A 233 -15.84 27.07 17.18
CA ALA A 233 -15.77 25.62 17.14
C ALA A 233 -14.43 25.16 16.53
N MET A 234 -13.80 24.19 17.18
CA MET A 234 -12.53 23.60 16.77
C MET A 234 -12.71 22.13 16.43
N GLN A 235 -12.18 21.68 15.30
CA GLN A 235 -12.05 20.28 14.95
C GLN A 235 -10.72 19.75 15.46
N LYS A 236 -10.75 18.86 16.45
CA LYS A 236 -9.59 18.09 16.89
C LYS A 236 -9.45 16.87 15.99
N THR A 237 -8.22 16.50 15.65
CA THR A 237 -7.92 15.35 14.81
C THR A 237 -6.73 14.58 15.36
N ARG A 238 -6.83 13.25 15.34
CA ARG A 238 -5.72 12.33 15.60
C ARG A 238 -5.62 11.36 14.45
N LEU A 239 -4.39 11.03 14.09
CA LEU A 239 -4.04 10.11 13.03
C LEU A 239 -2.96 9.15 13.53
N PHE A 240 -3.14 7.87 13.24
CA PHE A 240 -2.10 6.87 13.23
C PHE A 240 -2.03 6.24 11.84
N HIS A 241 -0.84 6.09 11.31
CA HIS A 241 -0.61 5.55 9.97
C HIS A 241 0.70 4.77 9.97
N GLN A 242 0.71 3.55 9.42
CA GLN A 242 1.92 2.73 9.36
C GLN A 242 1.99 1.92 8.07
N LEU A 243 3.20 1.74 7.56
CA LEU A 243 3.58 0.76 6.55
C LEU A 243 4.60 -0.20 7.16
N MET A 244 4.27 -1.48 7.23
CA MET A 244 5.21 -2.54 7.57
C MET A 244 5.37 -3.48 6.38
N GLU A 245 6.60 -3.67 5.93
CA GLU A 245 6.95 -4.61 4.87
C GLU A 245 8.04 -5.55 5.35
N GLN A 246 7.84 -6.85 5.11
CA GLN A 246 8.83 -7.87 5.39
C GLN A 246 8.99 -8.78 4.18
N VAL A 247 10.22 -8.87 3.68
CA VAL A 247 10.59 -9.80 2.61
C VAL A 247 11.56 -10.83 3.16
N SER A 248 11.23 -12.10 3.04
CA SER A 248 12.11 -13.21 3.39
C SER A 248 12.46 -14.04 2.16
N LEU A 249 13.74 -14.38 2.03
CA LEU A 249 14.25 -15.26 0.98
C LEU A 249 14.89 -16.48 1.65
N SER A 250 14.42 -17.66 1.30
CA SER A 250 14.95 -18.93 1.80
C SER A 250 15.33 -19.86 0.65
N GLY A 251 16.48 -20.52 0.78
CA GLY A 251 16.97 -21.53 -0.15
C GLY A 251 16.92 -22.93 0.47
N ALA A 252 16.58 -23.94 -0.32
CA ALA A 252 16.44 -25.32 0.14
C ALA A 252 17.72 -25.93 0.70
N GLN A 253 18.88 -25.50 0.18
CA GLN A 253 20.19 -26.03 0.57
C GLN A 253 20.94 -25.16 1.57
N ALA A 254 20.55 -23.89 1.76
CA ALA A 254 21.37 -22.93 2.49
C ALA A 254 21.08 -22.87 4.00
N GLY A 255 19.89 -23.29 4.47
CA GLY A 255 19.46 -23.16 5.88
C GLY A 255 19.30 -21.71 6.37
N ALA A 256 20.06 -20.77 5.80
CA ALA A 256 19.99 -19.35 6.03
C ALA A 256 18.79 -18.75 5.30
N THR A 257 17.92 -18.11 6.06
CA THR A 257 16.87 -17.23 5.55
C THR A 257 17.40 -15.81 5.67
N THR A 258 17.40 -15.06 4.57
CA THR A 258 17.67 -13.62 4.62
C THR A 258 16.34 -12.89 4.75
N THR A 259 16.30 -11.89 5.63
CA THR A 259 15.13 -11.05 5.84
C THR A 259 15.49 -9.59 5.63
N ARG A 260 14.55 -8.86 5.01
CA ARG A 260 14.53 -7.41 4.92
C ARG A 260 13.23 -6.94 5.53
N GLU A 261 13.31 -5.99 6.45
CA GLU A 261 12.20 -5.44 7.19
C GLU A 261 12.22 -3.91 7.07
N LEU A 262 11.05 -3.35 6.79
CA LEU A 262 10.79 -1.92 6.78
C LEU A 262 9.58 -1.66 7.67
N THR A 263 9.68 -0.69 8.56
CA THR A 263 8.56 -0.12 9.31
C THR A 263 8.64 1.39 9.22
N ASP A 264 7.65 2.01 8.58
CA ASP A 264 7.44 3.44 8.56
C ASP A 264 6.15 3.74 9.32
N ARG A 265 6.24 4.53 10.39
CA ARG A 265 5.13 4.84 11.30
C ARG A 265 5.00 6.33 11.46
N GLN A 266 3.77 6.81 11.51
CA GLN A 266 3.45 8.20 11.76
C GLN A 266 2.24 8.35 12.69
N ASP A 267 2.42 9.14 13.74
CA ASP A 267 1.38 9.59 14.64
C ASP A 267 1.25 11.11 14.50
N ALA A 268 0.03 11.63 14.38
CA ALA A 268 -0.20 13.07 14.31
C ALA A 268 -1.44 13.47 15.12
N GLU A 269 -1.36 14.65 15.71
CA GLU A 269 -2.49 15.26 16.42
C GLU A 269 -2.53 16.76 16.17
N GLY A 270 -3.72 17.33 16.22
CA GLY A 270 -3.87 18.75 15.98
C GLY A 270 -5.30 19.22 16.07
N SER A 271 -5.45 20.53 15.90
CA SER A 271 -6.74 21.21 15.95
C SER A 271 -6.81 22.27 14.87
N SER A 272 -7.96 22.42 14.25
CA SER A 272 -8.22 23.48 13.28
C SER A 272 -9.58 24.10 13.51
N LEU A 273 -9.74 25.36 13.12
CA LEU A 273 -11.03 26.04 13.12
C LEU A 273 -12.01 25.30 12.20
N VAL A 274 -13.25 25.10 12.65
CA VAL A 274 -14.32 24.59 11.77
C VAL A 274 -14.57 25.62 10.67
N GLY A 275 -14.39 25.22 9.41
CA GLY A 275 -14.40 26.13 8.25
C GLY A 275 -13.00 26.53 7.74
N GLY A 276 -11.93 26.12 8.42
CA GLY A 276 -10.54 26.27 7.96
C GLY A 276 -9.85 27.57 8.41
N GLY A 277 -8.65 27.80 7.88
CA GLY A 277 -7.87 29.03 8.11
C GLY A 277 -6.81 28.92 9.21
N TRP A 278 -7.23 28.70 10.46
CA TRP A 278 -6.30 28.66 11.61
C TRP A 278 -6.28 27.29 12.30
N GLY A 279 -5.13 26.91 12.82
CA GLY A 279 -4.95 25.67 13.55
C GLY A 279 -3.49 25.40 13.92
N SER A 280 -3.29 24.23 14.51
CA SER A 280 -2.00 23.75 14.97
C SER A 280 -1.94 22.23 14.86
N GLY A 281 -0.74 21.71 14.72
CA GLY A 281 -0.50 20.29 14.61
C GLY A 281 0.90 19.92 15.06
N SER A 282 1.04 18.67 15.42
CA SER A 282 2.30 18.00 15.70
C SER A 282 2.28 16.62 15.04
N SER A 283 3.45 16.13 14.68
CA SER A 283 3.61 14.77 14.17
C SER A 283 4.88 14.13 14.71
N ARG A 284 4.84 12.80 14.85
CA ARG A 284 5.98 11.95 15.16
C ARG A 284 6.07 10.89 14.08
N SER A 285 7.21 10.86 13.38
CA SER A 285 7.52 9.86 12.35
C SER A 285 8.67 8.98 12.82
N SER A 286 8.55 7.68 12.64
CA SER A 286 9.57 6.67 12.92
C SER A 286 9.77 5.83 11.67
N TYR A 287 10.97 5.88 11.10
CA TYR A 287 11.37 5.06 9.97
C TYR A 287 12.44 4.08 10.43
N GLN A 288 12.23 2.79 10.21
CA GLN A 288 13.14 1.72 10.60
C GLN A 288 13.30 0.75 9.44
N TYR A 289 14.55 0.52 9.05
CA TYR A 289 14.92 -0.41 8.00
C TYR A 289 16.02 -1.34 8.51
N ARG A 290 15.90 -2.64 8.24
CA ARG A 290 16.94 -3.61 8.53
C ARG A 290 16.98 -4.68 7.45
N ASP A 291 18.18 -5.05 7.04
CA ASP A 291 18.45 -6.28 6.29
C ASP A 291 19.62 -7.04 6.93
N GLY A 292 20.08 -8.12 6.29
CA GLY A 292 21.20 -8.94 6.78
C GLY A 292 22.54 -8.20 6.94
N SER A 293 22.67 -6.98 6.44
CA SER A 293 23.93 -6.21 6.39
C SER A 293 23.81 -4.75 6.83
N ARG A 294 22.63 -4.14 6.67
CA ARG A 294 22.37 -2.71 6.88
C ARG A 294 21.25 -2.54 7.87
N CYS A 295 21.35 -1.50 8.66
CA CYS A 295 20.25 -1.04 9.49
C CYS A 295 20.26 0.47 9.59
N TYR A 296 19.07 1.05 9.51
CA TYR A 296 18.83 2.47 9.60
C TYR A 296 17.57 2.73 10.41
N SER A 297 17.64 3.71 11.32
CA SER A 297 16.51 4.21 12.07
C SER A 297 16.55 5.72 12.12
N ARG A 298 15.39 6.36 11.94
CA ARG A 298 15.22 7.81 12.11
C ARG A 298 13.90 8.11 12.78
N ASN A 299 13.95 8.91 13.84
CA ASN A 299 12.77 9.42 14.54
C ASN A 299 12.75 10.94 14.41
N VAL A 300 11.66 11.49 13.86
CA VAL A 300 11.47 12.93 13.68
C VAL A 300 10.19 13.35 14.38
N ALA A 301 10.27 14.40 15.20
CA ALA A 301 9.09 15.02 15.80
C ALA A 301 8.97 16.47 15.32
N THR A 302 7.75 16.88 15.02
CA THR A 302 7.41 18.23 14.57
C THR A 302 6.34 18.82 15.48
N ALA A 303 6.40 20.13 15.69
CA ALA A 303 5.35 20.88 16.37
C ALA A 303 5.38 22.33 15.88
N GLY A 304 4.20 22.93 15.68
CA GLY A 304 4.10 24.33 15.29
C GLY A 304 4.77 24.65 13.96
N GLY A 305 4.84 23.69 13.03
CA GLY A 305 5.46 23.86 11.72
C GLY A 305 6.99 23.75 11.71
N ALA A 306 7.63 23.37 12.81
CA ALA A 306 9.08 23.19 12.92
C ALA A 306 9.47 21.77 13.34
N VAL A 307 10.67 21.32 12.97
CA VAL A 307 11.28 20.11 13.54
C VAL A 307 11.76 20.43 14.94
N ILE A 308 11.26 19.71 15.94
CA ILE A 308 11.68 19.84 17.34
C ILE A 308 12.63 18.72 17.77
N GLN A 309 12.66 17.61 17.03
CA GLN A 309 13.54 16.48 17.27
C GLN A 309 13.84 15.76 15.97
N ASP A 310 15.10 15.41 15.73
CA ASP A 310 15.55 14.53 14.65
C ASP A 310 16.68 13.65 15.18
N ARG A 311 16.41 12.37 15.38
CA ARG A 311 17.38 11.38 15.88
C ARG A 311 17.59 10.32 14.82
N LYS A 312 18.84 10.13 14.42
CA LYS A 312 19.26 9.08 13.48
C LYS A 312 20.11 8.06 14.23
N ALA A 313 19.92 6.80 13.92
CA ALA A 313 20.74 5.71 14.43
C ALA A 313 20.96 4.65 13.35
N SER A 314 22.14 4.04 13.37
CA SER A 314 22.38 2.74 12.73
C SER A 314 22.38 1.67 13.80
N CYS A 315 21.89 0.45 13.53
CA CYS A 315 21.90 -0.62 14.55
C CYS A 315 23.30 -0.92 15.12
N PHE A 316 24.39 -0.59 14.40
CA PHE A 316 25.76 -0.75 14.88
C PHE A 316 26.17 0.27 15.95
N ALA A 317 25.37 1.30 16.22
CA ALA A 317 25.63 2.30 17.26
C ALA A 317 24.91 2.00 18.58
N MET A 318 24.12 0.92 18.67
CA MET A 318 23.49 0.47 19.93
C MET A 318 24.21 -0.73 20.56
N ALA A 319 25.35 -1.14 20.01
CA ALA A 319 26.19 -2.21 20.57
C ALA A 319 27.30 -1.67 21.51
N ASP A 320 27.53 -0.36 21.52
CA ASP A 320 28.60 0.28 22.32
C ASP A 320 28.10 0.94 23.62
N ASP A 321 26.78 0.90 23.89
CA ASP A 321 26.16 1.48 25.10
C ASP A 321 25.43 0.43 25.98
N ALA A 322 25.82 -0.86 25.87
CA ALA A 322 25.29 -1.95 26.69
C ALA A 322 26.39 -2.61 27.55
#